data_AF-A0A1M6M4K4-F1
#
_entry.id   AF-A0A1M6M4K4-F1
#
_cell.length_a   1.000
_cell.length_b   1.000
_cell.length_c   1.000
_cell.angle_alpha   90.00
_cell.angle_beta   90.00
_cell.angle_gamma   90.00
#
_symmetry.space_group_name_H-M   'P 1'
#
loop_
_entity.id
_entity.type
_entity.pdbx_description
1 polymer ?
#
loop_
_entity_poly.entity_id
_entity_poly.type
_entity_poly.pdbx_seq_one_letter_code
_entity_poly.pdbx_strand_id
1 'polypeptide(L)'
;MIRDKALSSGNSDASHPDTIKACLLAGATKDEFPNWSQTEARPLDSTFGAGELNIYNSYRIIEEAESSTGNVSHRGWARNSVTTSGNPNNQVRTYTFTTPNYPAGEIRLSAALIWQREVSNITYSYQSLDNLRLELLDSGDSLIQASDSSEDNVEHIWNTGLQPNTTYSLQVTSNSGESSFSLAWHVDFAPANPVLTALSRNPSDIQLSFLNLQPNLDYYVQRSTTFSETSWSNIAPLVPTTSSDSYTDNSPPGTDKVFYRLLPLLP
;
A
#
# COMPACT_ATOMS: atom_id res chain seq x y z
N MET A 1 0.47 10.98 -20.60
CA MET A 1 1.44 11.12 -19.48
C MET A 1 2.07 9.78 -19.08
N ILE A 2 1.36 8.81 -18.49
CA ILE A 2 1.96 7.50 -18.10
C ILE A 2 2.53 6.75 -19.31
N ARG A 3 1.74 6.63 -20.39
CA ARG A 3 2.20 6.03 -21.65
C ARG A 3 3.38 6.79 -22.27
N ASP A 4 3.36 8.12 -22.25
CA ASP A 4 4.43 8.93 -22.82
C ASP A 4 5.75 8.76 -22.03
N LYS A 5 5.65 8.66 -20.69
CA LYS A 5 6.79 8.34 -19.83
C LYS A 5 7.33 6.94 -20.13
N ALA A 6 6.46 5.95 -20.24
CA ALA A 6 6.84 4.60 -20.64
C ALA A 6 7.53 4.55 -22.00
N LEU A 7 7.06 5.32 -22.99
CA LEU A 7 7.72 5.43 -24.28
C LEU A 7 9.08 6.15 -24.18
N SER A 8 9.19 7.14 -23.30
CA SER A 8 10.44 7.90 -23.09
C SER A 8 11.53 7.12 -22.35
N SER A 9 11.18 6.04 -21.63
CA SER A 9 12.18 5.19 -20.96
C SER A 9 12.99 4.34 -21.95
N GLY A 10 12.53 4.22 -23.20
CA GLY A 10 13.12 3.34 -24.21
C GLY A 10 12.85 1.85 -23.97
N ASN A 11 12.09 1.49 -22.93
CA ASN A 11 11.66 0.12 -22.67
C ASN A 11 10.27 -0.11 -23.29
N SER A 12 10.20 -0.97 -24.32
CA SER A 12 8.94 -1.32 -24.98
C SER A 12 7.91 -1.94 -24.03
N ASP A 13 8.35 -2.71 -23.04
CA ASP A 13 7.49 -3.42 -22.11
C ASP A 13 6.78 -2.48 -21.13
N ALA A 14 7.37 -1.31 -20.85
CA ALA A 14 6.74 -0.25 -20.06
C ALA A 14 5.46 0.27 -20.74
N SER A 15 5.45 0.28 -22.08
CA SER A 15 4.34 0.81 -22.87
C SER A 15 3.25 -0.23 -23.20
N HIS A 16 3.45 -1.48 -22.77
CA HIS A 16 2.53 -2.56 -23.05
C HIS A 16 1.21 -2.37 -22.26
N PRO A 17 0.02 -2.64 -22.84
CA PRO A 17 -1.25 -2.27 -22.21
C PRO A 17 -1.54 -2.93 -20.85
N ASP A 18 -1.12 -4.19 -20.65
CA ASP A 18 -1.16 -4.89 -19.35
C ASP A 18 -0.18 -4.29 -18.33
N THR A 19 1.01 -3.83 -18.72
CA THR A 19 1.95 -3.12 -17.84
C THR A 19 1.34 -1.80 -17.37
N ILE A 20 0.77 -1.03 -18.30
CA ILE A 20 0.05 0.21 -17.96
C ILE A 20 -1.13 -0.11 -17.03
N LYS A 21 -1.94 -1.13 -17.34
CA LYS A 21 -3.07 -1.55 -16.49
C LYS A 21 -2.60 -1.99 -15.10
N ALA A 22 -1.53 -2.79 -15.01
CA ALA A 22 -0.96 -3.23 -13.74
C ALA A 22 -0.53 -2.02 -12.88
N CYS A 23 0.18 -1.06 -13.46
CA CYS A 23 0.59 0.15 -12.74
C CYS A 23 -0.60 1.01 -12.28
N LEU A 24 -1.66 1.08 -13.08
CA LEU A 24 -2.88 1.82 -12.73
C LEU A 24 -3.63 1.16 -11.56
N LEU A 25 -3.80 -0.17 -11.60
CA LEU A 25 -4.50 -0.90 -10.54
C LEU A 25 -3.68 -1.00 -9.27
N ALA A 26 -2.38 -1.30 -9.38
CA ALA A 26 -1.48 -1.31 -8.22
C ALA A 26 -1.41 0.08 -7.58
N GLY A 27 -1.39 1.16 -8.36
CA GLY A 27 -1.34 2.51 -7.82
C GLY A 27 -2.64 3.02 -7.17
N ALA A 28 -3.77 2.34 -7.33
CA ALA A 28 -5.07 2.81 -6.86
C ALA A 28 -5.20 2.85 -5.32
N THR A 29 -5.80 3.92 -4.79
CA THR A 29 -6.02 4.11 -3.34
C THR A 29 -7.35 3.50 -2.90
N LYS A 30 -7.42 3.13 -1.62
CA LYS A 30 -8.61 2.50 -1.01
C LYS A 30 -9.09 3.23 0.26
N ASP A 31 -8.39 4.29 0.68
CA ASP A 31 -8.68 5.03 1.92
C ASP A 31 -10.08 5.69 1.86
N GLU A 32 -10.56 6.01 0.67
CA GLU A 32 -11.86 6.64 0.41
C GLU A 32 -13.03 5.65 0.53
N PHE A 33 -12.75 4.35 0.64
CA PHE A 33 -13.74 3.27 0.59
C PHE A 33 -13.63 2.37 1.83
N PRO A 34 -14.25 2.72 2.96
CA PRO A 34 -14.19 1.94 4.20
C PRO A 34 -14.68 0.49 4.07
N ASN A 35 -15.52 0.21 3.07
CA ASN A 35 -16.08 -1.11 2.81
C ASN A 35 -15.40 -1.83 1.62
N TRP A 36 -14.29 -1.30 1.12
CA TRP A 36 -13.54 -1.96 0.06
C TRP A 36 -13.02 -3.30 0.55
N SER A 37 -13.25 -4.35 -0.23
CA SER A 37 -12.89 -5.71 0.17
C SER A 37 -12.54 -6.60 -1.02
N GLN A 38 -11.52 -7.43 -0.82
CA GLN A 38 -11.16 -8.51 -1.72
C GLN A 38 -11.11 -9.85 -0.98
N THR A 39 -11.17 -10.94 -1.72
CA THR A 39 -10.96 -12.30 -1.22
C THR A 39 -9.98 -13.02 -2.14
N GLU A 40 -9.46 -14.19 -1.75
CA GLU A 40 -8.54 -14.97 -2.59
C GLU A 40 -9.11 -15.19 -4.02
N ALA A 41 -10.36 -15.64 -4.15
CA ALA A 41 -11.00 -15.87 -5.45
C ALA A 41 -11.71 -14.64 -6.04
N ARG A 42 -11.59 -13.46 -5.42
CA ARG A 42 -12.21 -12.21 -5.89
C ARG A 42 -11.19 -11.07 -5.73
N PRO A 43 -10.30 -10.90 -6.72
CA PRO A 43 -9.13 -10.01 -6.63
C PRO A 43 -9.52 -8.54 -6.48
N LEU A 44 -10.69 -8.15 -6.99
CA LEU A 44 -11.17 -6.77 -6.95
C LEU A 44 -12.46 -6.65 -6.12
N ASP A 45 -12.69 -5.47 -5.57
CA ASP A 45 -13.96 -5.17 -4.93
C ASP A 45 -15.08 -5.12 -5.99
N SER A 46 -16.26 -5.67 -5.64
CA SER A 46 -17.38 -5.79 -6.58
C SER A 46 -18.05 -4.45 -6.92
N THR A 47 -17.83 -3.41 -6.12
CA THR A 47 -18.39 -2.07 -6.31
C THR A 47 -17.31 -1.09 -6.78
N PHE A 48 -16.14 -1.14 -6.16
CA PHE A 48 -15.09 -0.14 -6.34
C PHE A 48 -13.90 -0.63 -7.18
N GLY A 49 -13.90 -1.90 -7.62
CA GLY A 49 -12.79 -2.47 -8.38
C GLY A 49 -11.48 -2.44 -7.58
N ALA A 50 -10.41 -1.90 -8.15
CA ALA A 50 -9.12 -1.74 -7.47
C ALA A 50 -9.06 -0.52 -6.52
N GLY A 51 -10.11 0.31 -6.48
CA GLY A 51 -10.15 1.57 -5.73
C GLY A 51 -10.09 2.81 -6.63
N GLU A 52 -9.70 3.94 -6.06
CA GLU A 52 -9.66 5.24 -6.73
C GLU A 52 -8.34 5.40 -7.49
N LEU A 53 -8.43 5.90 -8.71
CA LEU A 53 -7.26 6.10 -9.56
C LEU A 53 -6.32 7.16 -8.95
N ASN A 54 -5.11 6.73 -8.60
CA ASN A 54 -4.05 7.64 -8.16
C ASN A 54 -2.90 7.65 -9.18
N ILE A 55 -2.94 8.63 -10.08
CA ILE A 55 -1.96 8.80 -11.15
C ILE A 55 -0.55 9.04 -10.61
N TYR A 56 -0.40 9.66 -9.46
CA TYR A 56 0.91 9.90 -8.85
C TYR A 56 1.58 8.58 -8.46
N ASN A 57 0.85 7.69 -7.78
CA ASN A 57 1.35 6.36 -7.44
C ASN A 57 1.71 5.56 -8.70
N SER A 58 0.80 5.50 -9.68
CA SER A 58 1.04 4.81 -10.95
C SER A 58 2.25 5.36 -11.72
N TYR A 59 2.44 6.68 -11.72
CA TYR A 59 3.61 7.33 -12.32
C TYR A 59 4.90 6.91 -11.62
N ARG A 60 4.90 6.91 -10.28
CA ARG A 60 6.08 6.48 -9.51
C ARG A 60 6.41 5.01 -9.70
N ILE A 61 5.42 4.16 -9.98
CA ILE A 61 5.67 2.75 -10.29
C ILE A 61 6.35 2.64 -11.66
N ILE A 62 5.75 3.20 -12.71
CA ILE A 62 6.26 3.03 -14.09
C ILE A 62 7.58 3.77 -14.36
N GLU A 63 7.92 4.78 -13.54
CA GLU A 63 9.21 5.46 -13.64
C GLU A 63 10.38 4.61 -13.15
N GLU A 64 10.12 3.59 -12.32
CA GLU A 64 11.14 2.60 -12.01
C GLU A 64 11.55 1.82 -13.26
N ALA A 65 12.78 1.33 -13.28
CA ALA A 65 13.20 0.40 -14.31
C ALA A 65 12.45 -0.93 -14.19
N GLU A 66 12.28 -1.61 -15.31
CA GLU A 66 11.74 -2.97 -15.30
C GLU A 66 12.58 -3.87 -14.42
N SER A 67 11.92 -4.58 -13.51
CA SER A 67 12.56 -5.44 -12.53
C SER A 67 12.71 -6.87 -13.06
N SER A 68 13.89 -7.45 -12.85
CA SER A 68 14.10 -8.89 -12.96
C SER A 68 13.57 -9.61 -11.71
N THR A 69 13.35 -10.93 -11.83
CA THR A 69 13.14 -11.78 -10.65
C THR A 69 14.33 -11.69 -9.67
N GLY A 70 14.07 -11.92 -8.39
CA GLY A 70 15.05 -11.82 -7.31
C GLY A 70 14.84 -10.57 -6.46
N ASN A 71 15.93 -9.99 -5.96
CA ASN A 71 15.86 -8.80 -5.11
C ASN A 71 15.48 -7.57 -5.92
N VAL A 72 14.43 -6.88 -5.49
CA VAL A 72 13.87 -5.70 -6.14
C VAL A 72 13.60 -4.58 -5.14
N SER A 73 13.30 -3.39 -5.65
CA SER A 73 12.82 -2.28 -4.82
C SER A 73 11.42 -2.57 -4.27
N HIS A 74 11.05 -1.92 -3.16
CA HIS A 74 9.71 -1.97 -2.57
C HIS A 74 8.64 -1.30 -3.46
N ARG A 75 9.05 -0.66 -4.54
CA ARG A 75 8.18 -0.24 -5.64
C ARG A 75 8.80 -0.69 -6.95
N GLY A 76 7.99 -1.18 -7.86
CA GLY A 76 8.47 -1.53 -9.19
C GLY A 76 7.40 -2.17 -10.06
N TRP A 77 7.83 -2.56 -11.24
CA TRP A 77 7.04 -3.34 -12.18
C TRP A 77 7.95 -4.30 -12.94
N ALA A 78 7.36 -5.35 -13.49
CA ALA A 78 8.06 -6.34 -14.31
C ALA A 78 7.11 -6.92 -15.35
N ARG A 79 7.59 -7.15 -16.57
CA ARG A 79 6.95 -8.04 -17.53
C ARG A 79 7.71 -9.36 -17.56
N ASN A 80 6.99 -10.48 -17.52
CA ASN A 80 7.63 -11.79 -17.62
C ASN A 80 6.64 -12.84 -18.14
N SER A 81 7.06 -14.10 -18.21
CA SER A 81 6.17 -15.24 -18.48
C SER A 81 6.29 -16.31 -17.41
N VAL A 82 5.23 -17.09 -17.25
CA VAL A 82 5.18 -18.26 -16.36
C VAL A 82 4.48 -19.41 -17.08
N THR A 83 4.91 -20.63 -16.82
CA THR A 83 4.40 -21.86 -17.45
C THR A 83 4.16 -22.95 -16.40
N THR A 84 3.27 -23.90 -16.68
CA THR A 84 3.04 -25.05 -15.80
C THR A 84 4.05 -26.19 -15.99
N SER A 85 4.87 -26.16 -17.05
CA SER A 85 5.77 -27.28 -17.39
C SER A 85 7.11 -26.81 -17.97
N GLY A 86 8.10 -27.69 -18.01
CA GLY A 86 9.43 -27.38 -18.54
C GLY A 86 10.42 -26.94 -17.47
N ASN A 87 11.19 -25.88 -17.73
CA ASN A 87 12.23 -25.41 -16.80
C ASN A 87 11.58 -24.99 -15.47
N PRO A 88 11.95 -25.57 -14.31
CA PRO A 88 11.39 -25.18 -13.01
C PRO A 88 11.57 -23.70 -12.69
N ASN A 89 12.66 -23.10 -13.17
CA ASN A 89 12.89 -21.66 -13.05
C ASN A 89 11.89 -20.83 -13.84
N ASN A 90 11.07 -21.41 -14.73
CA ASN A 90 9.99 -20.76 -15.48
C ASN A 90 8.59 -21.01 -14.90
N GLN A 91 8.49 -21.83 -13.86
CA GLN A 91 7.22 -22.17 -13.22
C GLN A 91 6.83 -21.20 -12.11
N VAL A 92 7.81 -20.48 -11.55
CA VAL A 92 7.62 -19.47 -10.51
C VAL A 92 8.44 -18.23 -10.85
N ARG A 93 7.85 -17.05 -10.65
CA ARG A 93 8.55 -15.76 -10.74
C ARG A 93 8.48 -15.09 -9.38
N THR A 94 9.64 -14.96 -8.74
CA THR A 94 9.75 -14.41 -7.37
C THR A 94 10.38 -13.02 -7.42
N TYR A 95 9.75 -12.08 -6.73
CA TYR A 95 10.21 -10.70 -6.55
C TYR A 95 10.27 -10.39 -5.06
N THR A 96 11.49 -10.31 -4.52
CA THR A 96 11.76 -10.14 -3.09
C THR A 96 12.10 -8.69 -2.79
N PHE A 97 11.38 -8.08 -1.86
CA PHE A 97 11.61 -6.69 -1.44
C PHE A 97 11.67 -6.59 0.09
N THR A 98 12.37 -5.57 0.57
CA THR A 98 12.35 -5.19 2.00
C THR A 98 11.53 -3.92 2.15
N THR A 99 10.56 -3.93 3.06
CA THR A 99 9.80 -2.71 3.39
C THR A 99 10.75 -1.64 3.93
N PRO A 100 10.54 -0.36 3.58
CA PRO A 100 11.30 0.72 4.20
C PRO A 100 11.17 0.70 5.73
N ASN A 101 12.17 1.27 6.40
CA ASN A 101 12.11 1.50 7.84
C ASN A 101 11.14 2.66 8.15
N TYR A 102 9.86 2.42 7.94
CA TYR A 102 8.80 3.38 8.25
C TYR A 102 8.57 3.47 9.76
N PRO A 103 8.10 4.61 10.26
CA PRO A 103 7.73 4.76 11.66
C PRO A 103 6.45 3.98 12.01
N ALA A 104 5.96 4.13 13.24
CA ALA A 104 4.73 3.50 13.68
C ALA A 104 3.54 3.93 12.80
N GLY A 105 2.86 2.95 12.23
CA GLY A 105 1.74 3.13 11.30
C GLY A 105 1.51 1.90 10.46
N GLU A 106 0.60 2.05 9.51
CA GLU A 106 0.18 0.98 8.63
C GLU A 106 1.09 0.97 7.41
N ILE A 107 1.80 -0.13 7.18
CA ILE A 107 2.61 -0.32 5.98
C ILE A 107 1.80 -1.17 5.04
N ARG A 108 1.54 -0.62 3.85
CA ARG A 108 0.59 -1.20 2.92
C ARG A 108 1.30 -1.60 1.64
N LEU A 109 0.93 -2.77 1.15
CA LEU A 109 1.29 -3.25 -0.17
C LEU A 109 0.06 -3.21 -1.05
N SER A 110 0.22 -2.65 -2.23
CA SER A 110 -0.69 -2.83 -3.35
C SER A 110 0.10 -3.46 -4.50
N ALA A 111 -0.34 -4.64 -4.94
CA ALA A 111 0.25 -5.33 -6.08
C ALA A 111 -0.86 -5.78 -7.05
N ALA A 112 -0.61 -5.62 -8.35
CA ALA A 112 -1.52 -6.05 -9.41
C ALA A 112 -0.76 -6.85 -10.46
N LEU A 113 -1.23 -8.07 -10.70
CA LEU A 113 -0.78 -8.96 -11.76
C LEU A 113 -1.83 -8.94 -12.87
N ILE A 114 -1.40 -8.73 -14.11
CA ILE A 114 -2.28 -8.64 -15.28
C ILE A 114 -1.73 -9.49 -16.40
N TRP A 115 -2.59 -10.27 -17.03
CA TRP A 115 -2.30 -10.94 -18.30
C TRP A 115 -3.44 -10.71 -19.28
N GLN A 116 -3.17 -10.92 -20.56
CA GLN A 116 -4.16 -10.71 -21.61
C GLN A 116 -4.56 -12.05 -22.20
N ARG A 117 -5.85 -12.22 -22.46
CA ARG A 117 -6.32 -13.35 -23.24
C ARG A 117 -5.78 -13.22 -24.67
N GLU A 118 -5.16 -14.28 -25.17
CA GLU A 118 -4.80 -14.35 -26.57
C GLU A 118 -6.04 -14.47 -27.44
N VAL A 119 -6.15 -13.57 -28.43
CA VAL A 119 -7.20 -13.62 -29.44
C VAL A 119 -6.55 -14.00 -30.76
N SER A 120 -6.91 -15.18 -31.27
CA SER A 120 -6.45 -15.63 -32.58
C SER A 120 -7.52 -15.35 -33.64
N ASN A 121 -7.11 -14.69 -34.73
CA ASN A 121 -7.87 -14.39 -35.94
C ASN A 121 -9.05 -13.40 -35.80
N ILE A 122 -9.42 -12.81 -36.94
CA ILE A 122 -10.54 -11.85 -37.11
C ILE A 122 -11.91 -12.46 -36.76
N THR A 123 -11.99 -13.80 -36.66
CA THR A 123 -13.21 -14.53 -36.30
C THR A 123 -13.54 -14.53 -34.79
N TYR A 124 -12.74 -13.85 -33.95
CA TYR A 124 -12.96 -13.77 -32.50
C TYR A 124 -13.08 -15.14 -31.81
N SER A 125 -12.29 -16.12 -32.24
CA SER A 125 -12.14 -17.36 -31.48
C SER A 125 -11.22 -17.10 -30.29
N TYR A 126 -11.78 -17.21 -29.09
CA TYR A 126 -11.06 -17.04 -27.83
C TYR A 126 -10.32 -18.33 -27.48
N GLN A 127 -9.04 -18.23 -27.15
CA GLN A 127 -8.39 -19.29 -26.40
C GLN A 127 -8.93 -19.31 -24.95
N SER A 128 -8.73 -20.44 -24.26
CA SER A 128 -8.96 -20.50 -22.82
C SER A 128 -8.13 -19.40 -22.14
N LEU A 129 -8.71 -18.74 -21.15
CA LEU A 129 -7.96 -17.81 -20.33
C LEU A 129 -7.01 -18.64 -19.45
N ASP A 130 -5.71 -18.34 -19.51
CA ASP A 130 -4.76 -18.92 -18.56
C ASP A 130 -5.10 -18.48 -17.15
N ASN A 131 -4.79 -19.32 -16.16
CA ASN A 131 -5.11 -19.07 -14.77
C ASN A 131 -3.79 -18.85 -14.03
N LEU A 132 -3.47 -17.58 -13.76
CA LEU A 132 -2.30 -17.18 -12.99
C LEU A 132 -2.69 -16.88 -11.55
N ARG A 133 -1.74 -17.07 -10.64
CA ARG A 133 -1.91 -16.84 -9.21
C ARG A 133 -0.83 -15.89 -8.71
N LEU A 134 -1.22 -15.02 -7.76
CA LEU A 134 -0.32 -14.08 -7.09
C LEU A 134 -0.30 -14.37 -5.58
N GLU A 135 0.90 -14.53 -5.03
CA GLU A 135 1.09 -14.81 -3.61
C GLU A 135 2.03 -13.79 -2.98
N LEU A 136 1.71 -13.39 -1.75
CA LEU A 136 2.58 -12.65 -0.85
C LEU A 136 3.06 -13.60 0.23
N LEU A 137 4.38 -13.72 0.39
CA LEU A 137 5.02 -14.57 1.39
C LEU A 137 5.91 -13.75 2.33
N ASP A 138 6.09 -14.25 3.55
CA ASP A 138 7.08 -13.74 4.48
C ASP A 138 8.51 -14.20 4.12
N SER A 139 9.50 -13.76 4.90
CA SER A 139 10.91 -14.13 4.69
C SER A 139 11.23 -15.61 4.89
N GLY A 140 10.31 -16.39 5.46
CA GLY A 140 10.42 -17.84 5.66
C GLY A 140 9.59 -18.63 4.64
N ASP A 141 9.16 -17.99 3.54
CA ASP A 141 8.30 -18.57 2.51
C ASP A 141 6.93 -19.03 3.03
N SER A 142 6.45 -18.48 4.15
CA SER A 142 5.09 -18.72 4.63
C SER A 142 4.11 -17.79 3.93
N LEU A 143 2.99 -18.35 3.45
CA LEU A 143 1.94 -17.59 2.79
C LEU A 143 1.28 -16.60 3.76
N ILE A 144 1.30 -15.31 3.40
CA ILE A 144 0.57 -14.24 4.10
C ILE A 144 -0.79 -14.04 3.44
N GLN A 145 -0.80 -13.97 2.10
CA GLN A 145 -2.00 -13.67 1.32
C GLN A 145 -1.85 -14.21 -0.10
N ALA A 146 -2.95 -14.71 -0.66
CA ALA A 146 -3.04 -15.12 -2.05
C ALA A 146 -4.18 -14.39 -2.76
N SER A 147 -4.05 -14.27 -4.07
CA SER A 147 -5.08 -13.89 -5.04
C SER A 147 -5.03 -14.93 -6.16
N ASP A 148 -6.13 -15.66 -6.33
CA ASP A 148 -6.25 -16.86 -7.16
C ASP A 148 -7.68 -16.96 -7.71
N SER A 149 -8.02 -16.09 -8.67
CA SER A 149 -9.28 -16.15 -9.39
C SER A 149 -9.23 -17.19 -10.51
N SER A 150 -10.25 -18.05 -10.59
CA SER A 150 -10.40 -18.98 -11.72
C SER A 150 -10.93 -18.32 -12.99
N GLU A 151 -11.45 -17.10 -12.89
CA GLU A 151 -12.23 -16.47 -13.97
C GLU A 151 -11.59 -15.18 -14.49
N ASP A 152 -10.86 -14.47 -13.63
CA ASP A 152 -10.32 -13.15 -13.94
C ASP A 152 -8.95 -13.22 -14.60
N ASN A 153 -8.60 -12.18 -15.37
CA ASN A 153 -7.26 -11.98 -15.92
C ASN A 153 -6.44 -10.94 -15.13
N VAL A 154 -6.77 -10.85 -13.84
CA VAL A 154 -6.18 -9.93 -12.89
C VAL A 154 -6.08 -10.64 -11.55
N GLU A 155 -4.90 -10.58 -10.94
CA GLU A 155 -4.77 -10.85 -9.52
C GLU A 155 -4.35 -9.58 -8.81
N HIS A 156 -4.83 -9.39 -7.58
CA HIS A 156 -4.54 -8.17 -6.83
C HIS A 156 -4.40 -8.46 -5.34
N ILE A 157 -3.31 -7.95 -4.76
CA ILE A 157 -3.03 -8.04 -3.32
C ILE A 157 -3.06 -6.62 -2.76
N TRP A 158 -4.03 -6.38 -1.88
CA TRP A 158 -4.00 -5.29 -0.92
C TRP A 158 -3.73 -5.86 0.47
N ASN A 159 -2.58 -5.52 1.04
CA ASN A 159 -2.19 -5.95 2.38
C ASN A 159 -1.79 -4.74 3.20
N THR A 160 -2.28 -4.62 4.43
CA THR A 160 -2.06 -3.47 5.31
C THR A 160 -1.29 -3.83 6.58
N GLY A 161 -0.84 -5.08 6.69
CA GLY A 161 -0.24 -5.66 7.89
C GLY A 161 1.26 -5.84 7.83
N LEU A 162 1.94 -5.24 6.84
CA LEU A 162 3.38 -5.42 6.70
C LEU A 162 4.14 -4.72 7.85
N GLN A 163 5.29 -5.29 8.19
CA GLN A 163 6.16 -4.78 9.24
C GLN A 163 7.30 -3.95 8.64
N PRO A 164 7.81 -2.92 9.33
CA PRO A 164 8.92 -2.10 8.84
C PRO A 164 10.21 -2.92 8.78
N ASN A 165 11.11 -2.56 7.84
CA ASN A 165 12.42 -3.18 7.69
C ASN A 165 12.37 -4.72 7.63
N THR A 166 11.34 -5.27 6.99
CA THR A 166 11.07 -6.72 6.92
C THR A 166 11.00 -7.15 5.45
N THR A 167 11.56 -8.32 5.17
CA THR A 167 11.62 -8.87 3.81
C THR A 167 10.40 -9.72 3.50
N TYR A 168 9.86 -9.52 2.30
CA TYR A 168 8.70 -10.23 1.76
C TYR A 168 8.95 -10.62 0.30
N SER A 169 8.14 -11.54 -0.21
CA SER A 169 8.21 -12.02 -1.59
C SER A 169 6.84 -11.92 -2.25
N LEU A 170 6.79 -11.39 -3.48
CA LEU A 170 5.68 -11.63 -4.41
C LEU A 170 6.05 -12.80 -5.32
N GLN A 171 5.20 -13.82 -5.39
CA GLN A 171 5.35 -14.94 -6.30
C GLN A 171 4.21 -14.99 -7.31
N VAL A 172 4.56 -15.12 -8.58
CA VAL A 172 3.63 -15.38 -9.68
C VAL A 172 3.80 -16.81 -10.14
N THR A 173 2.70 -17.56 -10.15
CA THR A 173 2.62 -18.95 -10.63
C THR A 173 1.49 -19.09 -11.65
N SER A 174 1.46 -20.22 -12.36
CA SER A 174 0.36 -20.60 -13.25
C SER A 174 -0.31 -21.86 -12.71
N ASN A 175 -1.62 -21.80 -12.49
CA ASN A 175 -2.46 -22.96 -12.23
C ASN A 175 -2.78 -23.72 -13.52
N SER A 176 -2.91 -23.01 -14.63
CA SER A 176 -3.09 -23.60 -15.96
C SER A 176 -2.59 -22.68 -17.06
N GLY A 177 -1.89 -23.27 -18.04
CA GLY A 177 -1.44 -22.59 -19.24
C GLY A 177 -0.08 -21.90 -19.10
N GLU A 178 0.30 -21.20 -20.16
CA GLU A 178 1.54 -20.43 -20.24
C GLU A 178 1.20 -19.03 -20.75
N SER A 179 1.45 -18.03 -19.92
CA SER A 179 1.10 -16.65 -20.25
C SER A 179 2.26 -15.72 -19.96
N SER A 180 2.43 -14.73 -20.83
CA SER A 180 3.08 -13.49 -20.44
C SER A 180 2.18 -12.69 -19.52
N PHE A 181 2.78 -11.96 -18.59
CA PHE A 181 2.10 -11.12 -17.62
C PHE A 181 2.90 -9.85 -17.36
N SER A 182 2.21 -8.87 -16.78
CA SER A 182 2.83 -7.72 -16.14
C SER A 182 2.43 -7.69 -14.67
N LEU A 183 3.42 -7.55 -13.79
CA LEU A 183 3.24 -7.34 -12.37
C LEU A 183 3.68 -5.91 -12.03
N ALA A 184 2.90 -5.22 -11.21
CA ALA A 184 3.25 -3.93 -10.64
C ALA A 184 2.99 -3.95 -9.14
N TRP A 185 3.84 -3.29 -8.36
CA TRP A 185 3.67 -3.19 -6.93
C TRP A 185 4.19 -1.86 -6.40
N HIS A 186 3.61 -1.44 -5.27
CA HIS A 186 4.26 -0.49 -4.40
C HIS A 186 3.94 -0.79 -2.95
N VAL A 187 4.94 -0.52 -2.11
CA VAL A 187 4.75 -0.35 -0.68
C VAL A 187 4.60 1.13 -0.39
N ASP A 188 3.59 1.49 0.40
CA ASP A 188 3.46 2.80 0.99
C ASP A 188 3.24 2.71 2.51
N PHE A 189 3.08 3.88 3.11
CA PHE A 189 2.93 4.04 4.54
C PHE A 189 1.83 5.05 4.80
N ALA A 190 0.85 4.63 5.60
CA ALA A 190 -0.06 5.56 6.23
C ALA A 190 0.39 5.82 7.67
N PRO A 191 0.76 7.07 8.01
CA PRO A 191 1.07 7.41 9.39
C PRO A 191 -0.11 7.09 10.28
N ALA A 192 0.18 6.46 11.42
CA ALA A 192 -0.84 6.30 12.43
C ALA A 192 -1.31 7.70 12.86
N ASN A 193 -2.62 7.92 12.88
CA ASN A 193 -3.15 9.16 13.45
C ASN A 193 -2.88 9.14 14.96
N PRO A 194 -2.25 10.18 15.53
CA PRO A 194 -2.10 10.30 16.97
C PRO A 194 -3.46 10.19 17.66
N VAL A 195 -3.55 9.33 18.67
CA VAL A 195 -4.78 9.15 19.45
C VAL A 195 -4.52 9.58 20.88
N LEU A 196 -5.40 10.41 21.44
CA LEU A 196 -5.46 10.65 22.88
C LEU A 196 -6.10 9.43 23.54
N THR A 197 -5.35 8.71 24.38
CA THR A 197 -5.76 7.41 24.94
C THR A 197 -6.11 7.47 26.42
N ALA A 198 -5.58 8.45 27.15
CA ALA A 198 -5.97 8.70 28.52
C ALA A 198 -6.03 10.20 28.80
N LEU A 199 -7.02 10.58 29.61
CA LEU A 199 -7.14 11.90 30.19
C LEU A 199 -7.42 11.76 31.68
N SER A 200 -6.55 12.29 32.51
CA SER A 200 -6.77 12.41 33.96
C SER A 200 -6.85 13.89 34.32
N ARG A 201 -7.95 14.30 34.96
CA ARG A 201 -8.15 15.67 35.42
C ARG A 201 -7.97 15.72 36.93
N ASN A 202 -6.95 16.43 37.37
CA ASN A 202 -6.74 16.81 38.76
C ASN A 202 -7.20 18.26 38.98
N PRO A 203 -7.33 18.73 40.24
CA PRO A 203 -7.71 20.12 40.52
C PRO A 203 -6.78 21.18 39.92
N SER A 204 -5.49 20.85 39.75
CA SER A 204 -4.44 21.76 39.26
C SER A 204 -3.91 21.45 37.87
N ASP A 205 -4.19 20.27 37.34
CA ASP A 205 -3.58 19.80 36.09
C ASP A 205 -4.46 18.84 35.31
N ILE A 206 -4.14 18.68 34.03
CA ILE A 206 -4.72 17.66 33.14
C ILE A 206 -3.57 16.87 32.52
N GLN A 207 -3.55 15.57 32.77
CA GLN A 207 -2.61 14.64 32.15
C GLN A 207 -3.23 14.05 30.89
N LEU A 208 -2.45 14.08 29.80
CA LEU A 208 -2.80 13.56 28.48
C LEU A 208 -1.81 12.45 28.14
N SER A 209 -2.32 11.31 27.69
CA SER A 209 -1.49 10.26 27.11
C SER A 209 -1.87 10.05 25.66
N PHE A 210 -0.87 9.90 24.81
CA PHE A 210 -1.03 9.72 23.38
C PHE A 210 -0.42 8.38 22.95
N LEU A 211 -1.08 7.71 22.02
CA LEU A 211 -0.54 6.58 21.26
C LEU A 211 -0.47 6.95 19.78
N ASN A 212 0.11 6.05 18.99
CA ASN A 212 0.22 6.18 17.53
C ASN A 212 1.02 7.43 17.12
N LEU A 213 1.98 7.84 17.96
CA LEU A 213 2.89 8.90 17.61
C LEU A 213 3.98 8.38 16.66
N GLN A 214 4.34 9.17 15.67
CA GLN A 214 5.54 8.94 14.87
C GLN A 214 6.79 9.38 15.67
N PRO A 215 7.74 8.47 15.97
CA PRO A 215 8.97 8.83 16.65
C PRO A 215 9.77 9.88 15.87
N ASN A 216 10.29 10.88 16.57
CA ASN A 216 11.06 12.01 16.04
C ASN A 216 10.32 12.92 15.06
N LEU A 217 8.99 12.79 14.91
CA LEU A 217 8.18 13.82 14.27
C LEU A 217 7.77 14.85 15.32
N ASP A 218 7.93 16.12 15.02
CA ASP A 218 7.52 17.18 15.95
C ASP A 218 6.00 17.34 15.93
N TYR A 219 5.41 17.50 17.11
CA TYR A 219 4.00 17.84 17.27
C TYR A 219 3.85 19.09 18.13
N TYR A 220 2.71 19.76 17.99
CA TYR A 220 2.20 20.67 19.01
C TYR A 220 1.00 20.06 19.72
N VAL A 221 1.07 20.03 21.05
CA VAL A 221 -0.13 19.91 21.87
C VAL A 221 -0.87 21.25 21.78
N GLN A 222 -2.09 21.18 21.25
CA GLN A 222 -2.98 22.33 21.15
C GLN A 222 -4.13 22.21 22.14
N ARG A 223 -4.61 23.36 22.60
CA ARG A 223 -5.71 23.47 23.56
C ARG A 223 -6.74 24.48 23.07
N SER A 224 -8.01 24.22 23.36
CA SER A 224 -9.09 25.20 23.21
C SER A 224 -10.18 25.03 24.26
N THR A 225 -10.98 26.07 24.49
CA THR A 225 -12.23 26.02 25.28
C THR A 225 -13.47 25.87 24.40
N THR A 226 -13.30 25.85 23.07
CA THR A 226 -14.38 25.64 22.09
C THR A 226 -13.91 24.71 20.97
N PHE A 227 -14.83 24.25 20.12
CA PHE A 227 -14.47 23.50 18.91
C PHE A 227 -14.18 24.38 17.67
N SER A 228 -14.13 25.70 17.82
CA SER A 228 -13.83 26.59 16.69
C SER A 228 -12.38 26.41 16.21
N GLU A 229 -12.17 26.20 14.91
CA GLU A 229 -10.83 26.01 14.32
C GLU A 229 -9.86 27.18 14.61
N THR A 230 -10.39 28.38 14.78
CA THR A 230 -9.59 29.59 15.08
C THR A 230 -9.26 29.77 16.56
N SER A 231 -9.77 28.90 17.45
CA SER A 231 -9.64 29.05 18.90
C SER A 231 -8.53 28.20 19.53
N TRP A 232 -7.84 27.37 18.74
CA TRP A 232 -6.79 26.49 19.20
C TRP A 232 -5.48 27.24 19.42
N SER A 233 -4.87 27.07 20.60
CA SER A 233 -3.55 27.60 20.91
C SER A 233 -2.53 26.48 21.12
N ASN A 234 -1.31 26.68 20.63
CA ASN A 234 -0.18 25.80 20.92
C ASN A 234 0.23 26.00 22.38
N ILE A 235 0.22 24.93 23.18
CA ILE A 235 0.58 25.00 24.61
C ILE A 235 1.92 24.32 24.92
N ALA A 236 2.33 23.34 24.13
CA ALA A 236 3.64 22.73 24.24
C ALA A 236 4.06 22.01 22.94
N PRO A 237 5.35 22.01 22.59
CA PRO A 237 5.88 21.05 21.64
C PRO A 237 5.94 19.65 22.26
N LEU A 238 5.83 18.61 21.43
CA LEU A 238 5.99 17.22 21.81
C LEU A 238 6.85 16.54 20.73
N VAL A 239 8.00 16.01 21.12
CA VAL A 239 8.92 15.29 20.23
C VAL A 239 9.09 13.88 20.78
N PRO A 240 8.21 12.96 20.42
CA PRO A 240 8.17 11.63 20.99
C PRO A 240 9.35 10.81 20.47
N THR A 241 10.00 10.06 21.35
CA THR A 241 11.09 9.12 20.98
C THR A 241 10.55 7.71 20.71
N THR A 242 9.28 7.46 21.04
CA THR A 242 8.58 6.18 20.84
C THR A 242 7.18 6.42 20.26
N SER A 243 6.39 5.37 20.05
CA SER A 243 5.02 5.48 19.53
C SER A 243 3.98 5.94 20.56
N SER A 244 4.43 6.24 21.78
CA SER A 244 3.60 6.77 22.86
C SER A 244 4.34 7.89 23.58
N ASP A 245 3.61 8.89 24.04
CA ASP A 245 4.15 9.93 24.90
C ASP A 245 3.02 10.54 25.74
N SER A 246 3.37 11.37 26.71
CA SER A 246 2.41 12.02 27.60
C SER A 246 2.76 13.49 27.82
N TYR A 247 1.74 14.28 28.09
CA TYR A 247 1.89 15.69 28.43
C TYR A 247 0.98 16.06 29.59
N THR A 248 1.52 16.85 30.53
CA THR A 248 0.73 17.39 31.64
C THR A 248 0.52 18.89 31.43
N ASP A 249 -0.73 19.29 31.24
CA ASP A 249 -1.15 20.69 31.27
C ASP A 249 -1.28 21.11 32.74
N ASN A 250 -0.26 21.79 33.27
CA ASN A 250 -0.22 22.29 34.65
C ASN A 250 -0.98 23.61 34.85
N SER A 251 -1.64 24.11 33.80
CA SER A 251 -2.37 25.38 33.84
C SER A 251 -3.66 25.29 33.03
N PRO A 252 -4.53 24.29 33.29
CA PRO A 252 -5.75 24.13 32.52
C PRO A 252 -6.67 25.34 32.77
N PRO A 253 -7.43 25.79 31.77
CA PRO A 253 -8.41 26.85 31.97
C PRO A 253 -9.41 26.48 33.06
N GLY A 254 -9.80 27.43 33.90
CA GLY A 254 -10.82 27.25 34.95
C GLY A 254 -12.25 27.10 34.41
N THR A 255 -12.41 26.65 33.16
CA THR A 255 -13.70 26.45 32.49
C THR A 255 -14.18 25.02 32.66
N ASP A 256 -15.49 24.81 32.47
CA ASP A 256 -16.09 23.48 32.56
C ASP A 256 -15.63 22.55 31.43
N LYS A 257 -15.23 23.12 30.28
CA LYS A 257 -14.80 22.40 29.09
C LYS A 257 -13.43 22.89 28.62
N VAL A 258 -12.59 21.93 28.28
CA VAL A 258 -11.30 22.12 27.62
C VAL A 258 -11.11 20.96 26.65
N PHE A 259 -10.56 21.27 25.48
CA PHE A 259 -10.32 20.33 24.40
C PHE A 259 -8.84 20.32 24.07
N TYR A 260 -8.34 19.14 23.69
CA TYR A 260 -6.95 18.93 23.33
C TYR A 260 -6.88 18.24 21.96
N ARG A 261 -5.88 18.60 21.17
CA ARG A 261 -5.51 17.87 19.95
C ARG A 261 -3.99 17.92 19.77
N LEU A 262 -3.49 17.00 18.96
CA LEU A 262 -2.12 17.06 18.45
C LEU A 262 -2.15 17.60 17.02
N LEU A 263 -1.25 18.53 16.74
CA LEU A 263 -0.98 19.01 15.40
C LEU A 263 0.41 18.51 14.99
N PRO A 264 0.53 17.58 14.03
CA PRO A 264 1.83 17.23 13.48
C PRO A 264 2.43 18.44 12.75
N LEU A 265 3.71 18.68 12.98
CA LEU A 265 4.50 19.62 12.18
C LEU A 265 5.04 18.85 10.99
N LEU A 266 4.32 18.95 9.87
CA LEU A 266 4.81 18.39 8.61
C LEU A 266 6.07 19.18 8.18
N PRO A 267 7.16 18.50 7.80
CA PRO A 267 8.35 19.14 7.25
C PRO A 267 8.10 19.82 5.90
#